data_AF-A0A926QKX8-F1
#
_entry.id   AF-A0A926QKX8-F1
#
_cell.length_a   1.000
_cell.length_b   1.000
_cell.length_c   1.000
_cell.angle_alpha   90.00
_cell.angle_beta   90.00
_cell.angle_gamma   90.00
#
_symmetry.space_group_name_H-M   'P 1'
#
loop_
_entity.id
_entity.type
_entity.pdbx_description
1 polymer ?
#
loop_
_entity_poly.entity_id
_entity_poly.type
_entity_poly.pdbx_seq_one_letter_code
_entity_poly.pdbx_strand_id
1 'polypeptide(L)' 'MGILTFISMLIIGSAFSAGFLLLFKRKIVPGILLLVLSVACYICYAFIANKYFV' A
#
# COMPACT_ATOMS: atom_id res chain seq x y z
N MET A 1 -11.52 -2.26 -15.37
CA MET A 1 -10.51 -2.43 -14.29
C MET A 1 -9.82 -3.76 -14.49
N GLY A 2 -8.53 -3.73 -14.86
CA GLY A 2 -7.77 -4.92 -15.25
C GLY A 2 -7.16 -5.69 -14.08
N ILE A 3 -6.61 -6.86 -14.38
CA ILE A 3 -5.86 -7.73 -13.45
C ILE A 3 -4.73 -6.94 -12.75
N LEU A 4 -4.13 -5.98 -13.44
CA LEU A 4 -3.09 -5.11 -12.89
C LEU A 4 -3.60 -4.25 -11.71
N THR A 5 -4.79 -3.68 -11.84
CA THR A 5 -5.42 -2.84 -10.81
C THR A 5 -5.78 -3.69 -9.58
N PHE A 6 -6.25 -4.92 -9.80
CA PHE A 6 -6.51 -5.90 -8.73
C PHE A 6 -5.23 -6.30 -7.97
N ILE A 7 -4.16 -6.67 -8.68
CA ILE A 7 -2.88 -7.07 -8.07
C ILE A 7 -2.27 -5.91 -7.28
N SER A 8 -2.30 -4.68 -7.83
CA SER A 8 -1.79 -3.50 -7.12
C SER A 8 -2.53 -3.22 -5.81
N MET A 9 -3.88 -3.28 -5.80
CA MET A 9 -4.66 -3.12 -4.57
C MET A 9 -4.35 -4.22 -3.54
N LEU A 10 -4.17 -5.47 -4.00
CA LEU A 10 -3.84 -6.61 -3.14
C LEU A 10 -2.46 -6.44 -2.47
N ILE A 11 -1.46 -5.98 -3.23
CA ILE A 11 -0.11 -5.70 -2.71
C ILE A 11 -0.13 -4.54 -1.71
N ILE A 12 -0.83 -3.43 -2.03
CA ILE A 12 -0.93 -2.26 -1.15
C ILE A 12 -1.58 -2.63 0.18
N GLY A 13 -2.71 -3.35 0.14
CA GLY A 13 -3.42 -3.82 1.34
C GLY A 13 -2.58 -4.80 2.16
N SER A 14 -1.83 -5.69 1.51
CA SER A 14 -0.92 -6.63 2.18
C SER A 14 0.23 -5.90 2.88
N ALA A 15 0.83 -4.89 2.23
CA ALA A 15 1.90 -4.07 2.81
C ALA A 15 1.40 -3.25 4.02
N PHE A 16 0.18 -2.72 3.94
CA PHE A 16 -0.45 -2.00 5.05
C PHE A 16 -0.66 -2.92 6.27
N SER A 17 -1.23 -4.11 6.04
CA SER A 17 -1.45 -5.11 7.09
C SER A 17 -0.14 -5.59 7.72
N ALA A 18 0.90 -5.84 6.91
CA ALA A 18 2.22 -6.22 7.40
C ALA A 18 2.89 -5.12 8.23
N GLY A 19 2.78 -3.85 7.79
CA GLY A 19 3.25 -2.69 8.56
C GLY A 19 2.57 -2.59 9.93
N PHE A 20 1.24 -2.79 9.96
CA PHE A 20 0.47 -2.79 11.20
C PHE A 20 0.85 -3.95 12.14
N LEU A 21 1.09 -5.15 11.59
CA LEU A 21 1.54 -6.31 12.35
C LEU A 21 2.93 -6.11 12.98
N LEU A 22 3.82 -5.37 12.31
CA LEU A 22 5.13 -4.99 12.86
C LEU A 22 5.02 -3.99 14.02
N LEU A 23 4.04 -3.07 13.98
CA LEU A 23 3.74 -2.20 15.11
C LEU A 23 3.35 -3.00 16.35
N PHE A 24 2.49 -4.02 16.20
CA PHE A 24 2.09 -4.92 17.29
C PHE A 24 3.27 -5.70 17.87
N LYS A 25 4.27 -6.06 17.06
CA LYS A 25 5.50 -6.74 17.51
C LYS A 25 6.53 -5.80 18.14
N ARG A 26 6.15 -4.57 18.53
CA ARG A 26 7.04 -3.50 19.04
C ARG A 26 8.19 -3.11 18.10
N LYS A 27 8.12 -3.50 16.83
CA LYS A 27 9.06 -3.07 15.79
C LYS A 27 8.55 -1.78 15.15
N ILE A 28 8.54 -0.72 15.94
CA ILE A 28 7.89 0.56 15.62
C ILE A 28 8.49 1.20 14.35
N VAL A 29 9.82 1.31 14.30
CA VAL A 29 10.54 1.95 13.17
C VAL A 29 10.22 1.28 11.81
N PRO A 30 10.40 -0.05 11.62
CA PRO A 30 10.07 -0.68 10.34
C PRO A 30 8.55 -0.76 10.07
N GLY A 31 7.71 -0.80 11.11
CA GLY A 31 6.26 -0.80 10.95
C GLY A 31 5.74 0.53 10.40
N ILE A 32 6.18 1.66 10.96
CA ILE A 32 5.85 3.00 10.45
C ILE A 32 6.38 3.16 9.02
N LEU A 33 7.61 2.72 8.75
CA LEU A 33 8.21 2.85 7.43
C LEU A 33 7.42 2.10 6.35
N LEU A 34 6.93 0.90 6.66
CA LEU A 34 6.05 0.12 5.77
C LEU A 34 4.66 0.74 5.60
N LEU A 35 4.10 1.33 6.66
CA LEU A 35 2.82 2.04 6.57
C LEU A 35 2.91 3.28 5.68
N VAL A 36 3.94 4.12 5.88
CA VAL A 36 4.18 5.30 5.06
C VAL A 36 4.41 4.91 3.61
N LEU A 37 5.19 3.84 3.37
CA LEU A 37 5.44 3.33 2.02
C LEU A 37 4.16 2.82 1.34
N SER A 38 3.30 2.10 2.07
CA SER A 38 2.01 1.62 1.56
C SER A 38 1.08 2.78 1.17
N VAL A 39 1.01 3.83 2.00
CA VAL A 39 0.23 5.03 1.71
C VAL A 39 0.77 5.77 0.49
N ALA A 40 2.09 5.92 0.37
CA ALA A 40 2.72 6.54 -0.81
C ALA A 40 2.41 5.76 -2.10
N CYS A 41 2.48 4.42 -2.06
CA CYS A 41 2.11 3.57 -3.19
C CYS A 41 0.63 3.72 -3.57
N TYR A 42 -0.27 3.84 -2.59
CA TYR A 42 -1.69 4.09 -2.84
C TYR A 42 -1.92 5.42 -3.57
N ILE A 43 -1.25 6.49 -3.14
CA ILE A 43 -1.38 7.81 -3.76
C ILE A 43 -0.89 7.77 -5.21
N CYS A 44 0.29 7.18 -5.47
CA CYS A 44 0.81 7.00 -6.82
C CYS A 44 -0.14 6.19 -7.70
N TYR A 45 -0.67 5.09 -7.16
CA TYR A 45 -1.64 4.26 -7.88
C TYR A 45 -2.93 5.03 -8.18
N ALA A 46 -3.47 5.79 -7.22
CA ALA A 46 -4.68 6.60 -7.43
C ALA A 46 -4.47 7.66 -8.53
N PHE A 47 -3.28 8.26 -8.58
CA PHE A 47 -2.93 9.25 -9.60
C PHE A 47 -2.85 8.64 -11.00
N ILE A 48 -2.23 7.47 -11.12
CA ILE A 48 -2.14 6.71 -12.37
C ILE A 48 -3.54 6.21 -12.78
N ALA A 49 -4.29 5.64 -11.85
CA ALA A 49 -5.64 5.14 -12.11
C ALA A 49 -6.57 6.26 -12.60
N ASN A 50 -6.51 7.44 -11.98
CA ASN A 50 -7.29 8.59 -12.42
C ASN A 50 -6.86 9.09 -13.80
N LYS A 51 -5.55 9.15 -14.08
CA LYS A 51 -5.05 9.65 -15.38
C LYS A 51 -5.30 8.69 -16.57
N TYR A 52 -5.31 7.38 -16.32
CA TYR A 52 -5.32 6.36 -17.39
C TYR A 52 -6.60 5.54 -17.46
N PHE A 53 -7.44 5.52 -16.42
CA PHE A 53 -8.65 4.68 -16.35
C PHE A 53 -9.95 5.43 -16.05
N VAL A 54 -9.92 6.75 -15.80
CA VAL A 54 -11.08 7.65 -15.70
C VAL A 54 -11.15 8.51 -16.95
#